data_AF-A0A914UKE2-F1
#
_entry.id   AF-A0A914UKE2-F1
#
_cell.length_a   1.000
_cell.length_b   1.000
_cell.length_c   1.000
_cell.angle_alpha   90.00
_cell.angle_beta   90.00
_cell.angle_gamma   90.00
#
_symmetry.space_group_name_H-M   'P 1'
#
loop_
_entity.id
_entity.type
_entity.pdbx_description
1 polymer ?
#
loop_
_entity_poly.entity_id
_entity_poly.type
_entity_poly.pdbx_seq_one_letter_code
_entity_poly.pdbx_strand_id
1 'polypeptide(L)'
;MDSQSAEAEVNGKMTSPNKFRIDTVSFEPMVDSIYLRAGRMRYNQGSRKRAWDLMFSHASVACLLFHVDKRSLVFVKQFRPAVYANRVINEFESGKLASEIDWSKYPSELGVTHELCAGIVDKSKSLVEIMHEEILEECGYNCPLENICKITSFR
;
A
#
# COMPACT_ATOMS: atom_id res chain seq x y z
N MET A 1 -23.04 -32.30 15.28
CA MET A 1 -24.42 -31.87 14.93
C MET A 1 -24.67 -30.56 15.67
N ASP A 2 -23.73 -29.64 15.59
CA ASP A 2 -23.48 -28.71 14.47
C ASP A 2 -24.47 -27.56 14.61
N SER A 3 -24.13 -26.62 15.50
CA SER A 3 -23.29 -25.44 15.22
C SER A 3 -24.08 -24.40 14.42
N GLN A 4 -24.61 -23.45 15.18
CA GLN A 4 -25.13 -22.17 14.72
C GLN A 4 -24.09 -21.48 13.82
N SER A 5 -24.46 -21.17 12.58
CA SER A 5 -23.80 -20.15 11.77
C SER A 5 -24.76 -18.97 11.65
N ALA A 6 -24.38 -17.87 12.28
CA ALA A 6 -25.04 -16.59 12.20
C ALA A 6 -24.88 -16.00 10.79
N GLU A 7 -25.98 -15.83 10.08
CA GLU A 7 -26.05 -14.97 8.90
C GLU A 7 -26.07 -13.52 9.39
N ALA A 8 -24.95 -12.82 9.25
CA ALA A 8 -24.90 -11.38 9.46
C ALA A 8 -25.42 -10.70 8.18
N GLU A 9 -26.69 -10.31 8.20
CA GLU A 9 -27.26 -9.34 7.26
C GLU A 9 -26.51 -8.01 7.37
N VAL A 10 -25.70 -7.67 6.37
CA VAL A 10 -25.24 -6.29 6.15
C VAL A 10 -26.16 -5.67 5.11
N ASN A 11 -27.30 -5.16 5.56
CA ASN A 11 -28.18 -4.35 4.73
C ASN A 11 -28.47 -3.01 5.42
N GLY A 12 -27.51 -2.09 5.31
CA GLY A 12 -27.62 -0.71 5.77
C GLY A 12 -26.94 0.23 4.77
N LYS A 13 -27.75 1.03 4.07
CA LYS A 13 -27.34 2.04 3.08
C LYS A 13 -26.15 2.90 3.53
N MET A 14 -25.15 3.03 2.65
CA MET A 14 -24.30 4.22 2.56
C MET A 14 -24.22 4.67 1.10
N THR A 15 -25.16 5.51 0.67
CA THR A 15 -25.04 6.28 -0.56
C THR A 15 -24.48 7.65 -0.21
N SER A 16 -23.17 7.72 0.05
CA SER A 16 -22.42 8.96 -0.15
C SER A 16 -22.13 9.08 -1.65
N PRO A 17 -22.00 10.30 -2.23
CA PRO A 17 -21.58 10.45 -3.60
C PRO A 17 -20.15 9.91 -3.70
N ASN A 18 -20.02 8.71 -4.27
CA ASN A 18 -18.86 7.85 -4.09
C ASN A 18 -17.66 8.42 -4.86
N LYS A 19 -16.86 9.25 -4.19
CA LYS A 19 -15.68 9.91 -4.76
C LYS A 19 -14.52 8.94 -5.03
N PHE A 20 -14.66 7.66 -4.65
CA PHE A 20 -13.64 6.63 -4.76
C PHE A 20 -14.20 5.30 -5.27
N ARG A 21 -15.05 5.32 -6.31
CA ARG A 21 -15.49 4.07 -6.96
C ARG A 21 -14.37 3.51 -7.84
N ILE A 22 -13.91 2.30 -7.54
CA ILE A 22 -13.02 1.54 -8.43
C ILE A 22 -13.91 0.67 -9.31
N ASP A 23 -13.92 0.99 -10.60
CA ASP A 23 -14.65 0.22 -11.61
C ASP A 23 -13.66 -0.59 -12.44
N THR A 24 -14.08 -1.76 -12.90
CA THR A 24 -13.35 -2.60 -13.87
C THR A 24 -11.93 -2.96 -13.40
N VAL A 25 -11.82 -4.05 -12.64
CA VAL A 25 -10.53 -4.61 -12.20
C VAL A 25 -10.17 -5.80 -13.09
N SER A 26 -8.94 -5.79 -13.63
CA SER A 26 -8.38 -6.87 -14.43
C SER A 26 -6.93 -7.14 -14.06
N PHE A 27 -6.45 -8.36 -14.31
CA PHE A 27 -5.09 -8.78 -14.04
C PHE A 27 -4.43 -9.27 -15.30
N GLU A 28 -3.17 -8.90 -15.48
CA GLU A 28 -2.32 -9.34 -16.59
C GLU A 28 -0.92 -9.68 -16.08
N PRO A 29 -0.14 -10.49 -16.82
CA PRO A 29 1.26 -10.71 -16.50
C PRO A 29 2.04 -9.38 -16.46
N MET A 30 2.83 -9.17 -15.41
CA MET A 30 3.68 -7.99 -15.30
C MET A 30 4.93 -8.15 -16.17
N VAL A 31 4.95 -7.45 -17.31
CA VAL A 31 6.09 -7.40 -18.22
C VAL A 31 6.67 -5.98 -18.15
N ASP A 32 7.97 -5.85 -17.82
CA ASP A 32 8.74 -4.59 -17.84
C ASP A 32 8.30 -3.46 -16.87
N SER A 33 8.08 -3.78 -15.59
CA SER A 33 7.79 -2.76 -14.57
C SER A 33 9.02 -1.90 -14.23
N ILE A 34 8.84 -0.57 -14.27
CA ILE A 34 9.84 0.41 -13.81
C ILE A 34 9.92 0.51 -12.29
N TYR A 35 8.94 -0.03 -11.56
CA TYR A 35 8.83 0.07 -10.09
C TYR A 35 9.23 -1.22 -9.38
N LEU A 36 8.92 -2.37 -9.96
CA LEU A 36 9.12 -3.69 -9.37
C LEU A 36 9.89 -4.59 -10.32
N ARG A 37 10.93 -5.26 -9.83
CA ARG A 37 11.66 -6.27 -10.58
C ARG A 37 11.75 -7.55 -9.76
N ALA A 38 11.14 -8.62 -10.25
CA ALA A 38 11.29 -9.94 -9.65
C ALA A 38 12.62 -10.56 -10.07
N GLY A 39 13.28 -11.30 -9.17
CA GLY A 39 14.49 -12.03 -9.48
C GLY A 39 14.66 -13.27 -8.61
N ARG A 40 15.37 -14.27 -9.13
CA ARG A 40 15.75 -15.48 -8.37
C ARG A 40 17.25 -15.49 -8.15
N MET A 41 17.67 -15.32 -6.90
CA MET A 41 19.06 -15.45 -6.51
C MET A 41 19.39 -16.93 -6.27
N ARG A 42 20.44 -17.44 -6.93
CA ARG A 42 20.98 -18.78 -6.69
C ARG A 42 22.39 -18.65 -6.14
N TYR A 43 22.69 -19.38 -5.06
CA TYR A 43 23.97 -19.26 -4.38
C TYR A 43 24.35 -20.57 -3.69
N ASN A 44 25.65 -20.72 -3.42
CA ASN A 44 26.17 -21.83 -2.64
C ASN A 44 26.38 -21.36 -1.20
N GLN A 45 25.84 -22.10 -0.23
CA GLN A 45 26.07 -21.90 1.19
C GLN A 45 26.86 -23.11 1.71
N GLY A 46 28.19 -22.99 1.69
CA GLY A 46 29.10 -24.12 1.85
C GLY A 46 28.88 -25.14 0.73
N SER A 47 28.57 -26.39 1.08
CA SER A 47 28.27 -27.46 0.13
C SER A 47 26.82 -27.47 -0.39
N ARG A 48 25.94 -26.62 0.14
CA ARG A 48 24.50 -26.63 -0.22
C ARG A 48 24.19 -25.60 -1.28
N LYS A 49 23.56 -26.02 -2.38
CA LYS A 49 22.95 -25.10 -3.36
C LYS A 49 21.63 -24.56 -2.82
N ARG A 50 21.43 -23.25 -2.88
CA ARG A 50 20.24 -22.54 -2.42
C ARG A 50 19.68 -21.67 -3.54
N ALA A 51 18.38 -21.40 -3.46
CA ALA A 51 17.70 -20.43 -4.29
C ALA A 51 16.72 -19.63 -3.43
N TRP A 52 16.59 -18.34 -3.70
CA TRP A 52 15.62 -17.46 -3.06
C TRP A 52 15.00 -16.53 -4.10
N ASP A 53 13.68 -16.34 -4.01
CA ASP A 53 12.95 -15.39 -4.84
C ASP A 53 12.91 -14.04 -4.13
N LEU A 54 13.20 -12.98 -4.90
CA LEU A 54 13.38 -11.62 -4.42
C LEU A 54 12.50 -10.68 -5.24
N MET A 55 12.01 -9.65 -4.59
CA MET A 55 11.38 -8.51 -5.24
C MET A 55 12.24 -7.27 -4.99
N PHE A 56 12.73 -6.65 -6.06
CA PHE A 56 13.48 -5.42 -6.01
C PHE A 56 12.54 -4.24 -6.27
N SER A 57 12.59 -3.22 -5.41
CA SER A 57 11.84 -1.98 -5.54
C SER A 57 12.75 -0.78 -5.31
N HIS A 58 12.26 0.42 -5.63
CA HIS A 58 12.93 1.67 -5.26
C HIS A 58 12.97 1.86 -3.73
N ALA A 59 13.94 2.66 -3.27
CA ALA A 59 13.94 3.15 -1.90
C ALA A 59 12.80 4.16 -1.69
N SER A 60 12.41 4.37 -0.44
CA SER A 60 11.34 5.30 -0.07
C SER A 60 11.68 6.07 1.20
N VAL A 61 10.98 7.17 1.40
CA VAL A 61 10.93 7.95 2.65
C VAL A 61 9.52 7.92 3.21
N ALA A 62 9.39 8.04 4.53
CA ALA A 62 8.13 8.24 5.21
C ALA A 62 8.35 9.11 6.45
N CYS A 63 7.36 9.91 6.82
CA CYS A 63 7.44 10.75 8.01
C CYS A 63 6.32 10.49 9.01
N LEU A 64 6.67 10.61 10.29
CA LEU A 64 5.70 10.87 11.34
C LEU A 64 5.49 12.39 11.42
N LEU A 65 4.37 12.88 10.89
CA LEU A 65 4.07 14.31 10.84
C LEU A 65 3.21 14.72 12.06
N PHE A 66 3.73 15.63 12.88
CA PHE A 66 3.04 16.14 14.06
C PHE A 66 2.60 17.60 13.87
N HIS A 67 1.30 17.84 13.95
CA HIS A 67 0.74 19.18 13.94
C HIS A 67 0.75 19.77 15.36
N VAL A 68 1.58 20.80 15.57
CA VAL A 68 1.84 21.37 16.91
C VAL A 68 0.58 21.95 17.55
N ASP A 69 -0.15 22.83 16.84
CA ASP A 69 -1.33 23.51 17.43
C ASP A 69 -2.46 22.55 17.77
N LYS A 70 -2.71 21.56 16.89
CA LYS A 70 -3.75 20.55 17.08
C LYS A 70 -3.32 19.41 17.99
N ARG A 71 -2.03 19.36 18.35
CA ARG A 71 -1.41 18.28 19.13
C ARG A 71 -1.77 16.90 18.58
N SER A 72 -1.71 16.74 17.26
CA SER A 72 -2.20 15.57 16.55
C SER A 72 -1.19 15.05 15.53
N LEU A 73 -1.17 13.74 15.34
CA LEU A 73 -0.45 13.12 14.22
C LEU A 73 -1.28 13.21 12.95
N VAL A 74 -0.63 13.49 11.83
CA VAL A 74 -1.23 13.56 10.50
C VAL A 74 -0.95 12.24 9.79
N PHE A 75 -2.02 11.65 9.25
CA PHE A 75 -1.98 10.45 8.43
C PHE A 75 -2.71 10.73 7.12
N VAL A 76 -2.32 10.03 6.06
CA VAL A 76 -3.00 10.07 4.77
C VAL A 76 -3.96 8.89 4.64
N LYS A 77 -5.01 9.07 3.85
CA LYS A 77 -5.91 7.99 3.44
C LYS A 77 -5.73 7.74 1.96
N GLN A 78 -5.30 6.55 1.59
CA GLN A 78 -5.02 6.20 0.19
C GLN A 78 -5.63 4.84 -0.14
N PHE A 79 -6.02 4.63 -1.39
CA PHE A 79 -6.38 3.31 -1.89
C PHE A 79 -5.11 2.58 -2.32
N ARG A 80 -4.87 1.39 -1.76
CA ARG A 80 -3.75 0.51 -2.12
C ARG A 80 -4.26 -0.70 -2.91
N PRO A 81 -4.00 -0.77 -4.23
CA PRO A 81 -4.48 -1.88 -5.06
C PRO A 81 -4.04 -3.26 -4.57
N ALA A 82 -2.80 -3.38 -4.06
CA ALA A 82 -2.29 -4.63 -3.52
C ALA A 82 -3.04 -5.10 -2.27
N VAL A 83 -3.43 -4.18 -1.38
CA VAL A 83 -4.21 -4.48 -0.18
C VAL A 83 -5.63 -4.90 -0.56
N TYR A 84 -6.25 -4.15 -1.48
CA TYR A 84 -7.56 -4.48 -2.04
C TYR A 84 -7.57 -5.90 -2.61
N ALA A 85 -6.66 -6.19 -3.54
CA ALA A 85 -6.55 -7.49 -4.19
C ALA A 85 -6.28 -8.61 -3.18
N ASN A 86 -5.34 -8.40 -2.26
CA ASN A 86 -5.00 -9.39 -1.25
C ASN A 86 -6.17 -9.73 -0.33
N ARG A 87 -6.93 -8.72 0.14
CA ARG A 87 -8.11 -8.95 0.98
C ARG A 87 -9.19 -9.71 0.23
N VAL A 88 -9.56 -9.26 -0.96
CA VAL A 88 -10.59 -9.94 -1.77
C VAL A 88 -10.21 -11.40 -2.03
N ILE A 89 -8.99 -11.65 -2.51
CA ILE A 89 -8.52 -13.00 -2.85
C ILE A 89 -8.46 -13.91 -1.62
N ASN A 90 -7.91 -13.44 -0.49
CA ASN A 90 -7.63 -14.35 0.62
C ASN A 90 -8.76 -14.44 1.63
N GLU A 91 -9.53 -13.36 1.84
CA GLU A 91 -10.59 -13.32 2.85
C GLU A 91 -11.97 -13.69 2.27
N PHE A 92 -12.26 -13.34 1.01
CA PHE A 92 -13.60 -13.51 0.42
C PHE A 92 -13.65 -14.55 -0.70
N GLU A 93 -12.59 -14.70 -1.48
CA GLU A 93 -12.53 -15.56 -2.68
C GLU A 93 -11.40 -16.59 -2.59
N SER A 94 -11.14 -17.11 -1.38
CA SER A 94 -10.02 -17.99 -1.09
C SER A 94 -9.94 -19.19 -2.04
N GLY A 95 -8.76 -19.41 -2.61
CA GLY A 95 -8.50 -20.50 -3.56
C GLY A 95 -8.82 -20.19 -5.01
N LYS A 96 -9.40 -19.02 -5.33
CA LYS A 96 -9.59 -18.56 -6.71
C LYS A 96 -8.38 -17.79 -7.22
N LEU A 97 -8.16 -17.88 -8.53
CA LEU A 97 -7.27 -16.99 -9.24
C LEU A 97 -7.90 -15.60 -9.39
N ALA A 98 -7.08 -14.56 -9.42
CA ALA A 98 -7.55 -13.18 -9.59
C ALA A 98 -8.39 -12.97 -10.87
N SER A 99 -8.14 -13.79 -11.90
CA SER A 99 -8.89 -13.81 -13.16
C SER A 99 -10.30 -14.42 -13.06
N GLU A 100 -10.61 -15.13 -11.98
CA GLU A 100 -11.89 -15.81 -11.75
C GLU A 100 -12.85 -15.03 -10.85
N ILE A 101 -12.36 -13.91 -10.29
CA ILE A 101 -13.11 -13.10 -9.32
C ILE A 101 -13.95 -12.06 -10.05
N ASP A 102 -15.23 -12.00 -9.69
CA ASP A 102 -16.09 -10.88 -10.06
C ASP A 102 -15.85 -9.71 -9.11
N TRP A 103 -14.88 -8.87 -9.49
CA TRP A 103 -14.43 -7.72 -8.69
C TRP A 103 -15.50 -6.66 -8.47
N SER A 104 -16.58 -6.65 -9.26
CA SER A 104 -17.67 -5.68 -9.12
C SER A 104 -18.48 -5.85 -7.82
N LYS A 105 -18.35 -7.01 -7.17
CA LYS A 105 -19.02 -7.33 -5.90
C LYS A 105 -18.38 -6.67 -4.68
N TYR A 106 -17.14 -6.20 -4.81
CA TYR A 106 -16.33 -5.81 -3.68
C TYR A 106 -16.16 -4.29 -3.61
N PRO A 107 -16.45 -3.66 -2.45
CA PRO A 107 -16.29 -2.23 -2.29
C PRO A 107 -14.81 -1.82 -2.27
N SER A 108 -14.46 -0.71 -2.92
CA SER A 108 -13.08 -0.19 -2.99
C SER A 108 -12.52 0.18 -1.61
N GLU A 109 -13.38 0.45 -0.64
CA GLU A 109 -13.02 0.70 0.76
C GLU A 109 -12.20 -0.44 1.37
N LEU A 110 -12.32 -1.67 0.86
CA LEU A 110 -11.47 -2.79 1.30
C LEU A 110 -9.97 -2.53 1.06
N GLY A 111 -9.64 -1.70 0.07
CA GLY A 111 -8.27 -1.30 -0.25
C GLY A 111 -7.81 0.00 0.40
N VAL A 112 -8.69 0.71 1.12
CA VAL A 112 -8.33 1.99 1.73
C VAL A 112 -7.55 1.77 3.02
N THR A 113 -6.42 2.44 3.11
CA THR A 113 -5.48 2.36 4.22
C THR A 113 -5.30 3.73 4.86
N HIS A 114 -4.95 3.74 6.15
CA HIS A 114 -4.41 4.91 6.83
C HIS A 114 -2.90 4.73 6.96
N GLU A 115 -2.15 5.69 6.44
CA GLU A 115 -0.71 5.55 6.28
C GLU A 115 0.03 6.82 6.73
N LEU A 116 1.33 6.67 6.97
CA LEU A 116 2.23 7.81 7.06
C LEU A 116 2.34 8.46 5.67
N CYS A 117 2.57 9.77 5.64
CA CYS A 117 2.98 10.44 4.41
C CYS A 117 4.33 9.88 3.96
N ALA A 118 4.42 9.46 2.71
CA ALA A 118 5.54 8.70 2.19
C ALA A 118 5.71 8.86 0.68
N GLY A 119 6.96 8.76 0.20
CA GLY A 119 7.28 8.91 -1.22
C GLY A 119 8.45 8.04 -1.65
N ILE A 120 8.56 7.86 -2.97
CA ILE A 120 9.65 7.11 -3.60
C ILE A 120 10.88 8.01 -3.73
N VAL A 121 12.07 7.44 -3.56
CA VAL A 121 13.34 8.12 -3.82
C VAL A 121 13.74 7.93 -5.28
N ASP A 122 13.14 8.71 -6.17
CA ASP A 122 13.36 8.66 -7.63
C ASP A 122 13.91 9.98 -8.22
N LYS A 123 14.08 11.01 -7.39
CA LYS A 123 14.62 12.32 -7.75
C LYS A 123 16.07 12.49 -7.26
N SER A 124 16.84 13.32 -7.97
CA SER A 124 18.17 13.76 -7.54
C SER A 124 18.08 14.86 -6.47
N LYS A 125 17.53 14.54 -5.31
CA LYS A 125 17.37 15.43 -4.15
C LYS A 125 17.78 14.71 -2.86
N SER A 126 18.07 15.46 -1.80
CA SER A 126 18.29 14.87 -0.48
C SER A 126 17.00 14.24 0.06
N LEU A 127 17.12 13.26 0.96
CA LEU A 127 15.95 12.60 1.57
C LEU A 127 15.04 13.59 2.30
N VAL A 128 15.61 14.66 2.86
CA VAL A 128 14.86 15.71 3.57
C VAL A 128 14.08 16.57 2.58
N GLU A 129 14.67 16.95 1.45
CA GLU A 129 13.96 17.68 0.40
C GLU A 129 12.85 16.84 -0.24
N ILE A 130 13.11 15.55 -0.49
CA ILE A 130 12.06 14.63 -0.98
C ILE A 130 10.92 14.58 0.03
N MET A 131 11.21 14.36 1.32
CA MET A 131 10.17 14.30 2.33
C MET A 131 9.40 15.63 2.48
N HIS A 132 10.06 16.78 2.34
CA HIS A 132 9.38 18.07 2.29
C HIS A 132 8.35 18.12 1.16
N GLU A 133 8.74 17.71 -0.06
CA GLU A 133 7.85 17.72 -1.22
C GLU A 133 6.62 16.83 -1.01
N GLU A 134 6.82 15.63 -0.48
CA GLU A 134 5.72 14.71 -0.19
C GLU A 134 4.78 15.25 0.90
N ILE A 135 5.31 15.88 1.96
CA ILE A 135 4.47 16.53 2.99
C ILE A 135 3.60 17.64 2.37
N LEU A 136 4.17 18.42 1.46
CA LEU A 136 3.43 19.47 0.76
C LEU A 136 2.38 18.88 -0.19
N GLU A 137 2.74 17.87 -0.98
CA GLU A 137 1.89 17.23 -1.98
C GLU A 137 0.73 16.45 -1.36
N GLU A 138 1.01 15.58 -0.39
CA GLU A 138 0.01 14.67 0.17
C GLU A 138 -0.78 15.28 1.33
N CYS A 139 -0.15 16.17 2.11
CA CYS A 139 -0.75 16.71 3.34
C CYS A 139 -1.05 18.22 3.26
N GLY A 140 -0.53 18.94 2.26
CA GLY A 140 -0.76 20.37 2.08
C GLY A 140 0.00 21.26 3.07
N TYR A 141 0.97 20.74 3.82
CA TYR A 141 1.76 21.50 4.78
C TYR A 141 3.12 21.90 4.18
N ASN A 142 3.49 23.17 4.29
CA ASN A 142 4.83 23.63 3.95
C ASN A 142 5.73 23.58 5.20
N CYS A 143 6.35 22.42 5.44
CA CYS A 143 7.20 22.20 6.62
C CYS A 143 8.64 22.71 6.38
N PRO A 144 9.19 23.61 7.20
CA PRO A 144 10.58 24.04 7.09
C PRO A 144 11.55 22.85 7.14
N LEU A 145 12.60 22.85 6.31
CA LEU A 145 13.52 21.72 6.16
C LEU A 145 14.24 21.40 7.48
N GLU A 146 14.54 22.42 8.28
CA GLU A 146 15.17 22.29 9.60
C GLU A 146 14.33 21.53 10.63
N ASN A 147 13.01 21.43 10.40
CA ASN A 147 12.10 20.68 11.25
C ASN A 147 11.93 19.22 10.80
N ILE A 148 12.51 18.84 9.67
CA ILE A 148 12.49 17.47 9.15
C ILE A 148 13.81 16.79 9.54
N CYS A 149 13.73 15.87 10.48
CA CYS A 149 14.90 15.13 10.97
C CYS A 149 14.77 13.63 10.71
N LYS A 150 15.91 12.98 10.43
CA LYS A 150 15.95 11.52 10.26
C LYS A 150 15.82 10.85 11.63
N ILE A 151 14.81 9.99 11.77
CA ILE A 151 14.64 9.13 12.96
C ILE A 151 15.39 7.82 12.79
N THR A 152 15.15 7.10 11.70
CA THR A 152 15.76 5.79 11.44
C THR A 152 15.78 5.46 9.94
N SER A 153 16.38 4.34 9.57
CA SER A 153 16.31 3.76 8.23
C SER A 153 16.54 2.25 8.32
N PHE A 154 15.79 1.48 7.55
CA PHE A 154 16.01 0.05 7.36
C PHE A 154 16.18 -0.25 5.86
N ARG A 155 16.79 -1.39 5.55
CA ARG A 155 16.93 -1.93 4.18
C ARG A 155 16.61 -3.41 4.19
#